data_AF-A0A093URN4-F1
#
_entry.id   AF-A0A093URN4-F1
#
_cell.length_a   1.000
_cell.length_b   1.000
_cell.length_c   1.000
_cell.angle_alpha   90.00
_cell.angle_beta   90.00
_cell.angle_gamma   90.00
#
_symmetry.space_group_name_H-M   'P 1'
#
loop_
_entity.id
_entity.type
_entity.pdbx_description
1 polymer ?
#
loop_
_entity_poly.entity_id
_entity_poly.type
_entity_poly.pdbx_seq_one_letter_code
_entity_poly.pdbx_strand_id
1 'polypeptide(L)'
;MQRSQKAISSSKALELLRACNKKLRVLGVLDKLEARQVEGAVNILCTVQTSEKRKKYKLFLHEVLDNGPHLLLLCAIALGQARIASMNKDSRKQLLSDISILSQEFDDEKLRLMASDYGIPVSADESQPHAVNQTETGTQSDIQPEVRKQSLLLPPSTGSFSLQHQVQGQADYQGIAMLLSAMIFPI
;
A
#
# COMPACT_ATOMS: atom_id res chain seq x y z
N MET A 1 16.45 19.40 -2.49
CA MET A 1 15.85 20.10 -1.33
C MET A 1 14.86 19.19 -0.62
N GLN A 2 15.23 18.58 0.51
CA GLN A 2 14.27 17.86 1.35
C GLN A 2 13.51 18.89 2.20
N ARG A 3 12.24 19.15 1.90
CA ARG A 3 11.39 19.93 2.81
C ARG A 3 11.19 19.10 4.07
N SER A 4 11.68 19.57 5.21
CA SER A 4 11.37 18.98 6.52
C SER A 4 9.86 19.00 6.72
N GLN A 5 9.20 17.89 6.43
CA GLN A 5 7.77 17.74 6.69
C GLN A 5 7.59 17.63 8.19
N LYS A 6 6.84 18.57 8.77
CA LYS A 6 6.42 18.50 10.18
C LYS A 6 5.64 17.20 10.39
N ALA A 7 5.94 16.50 11.48
CA ALA A 7 5.17 15.33 11.89
C ALA A 7 3.69 15.73 12.07
N ILE A 8 2.78 14.91 11.56
CA ILE A 8 1.34 15.12 11.72
C ILE A 8 0.89 14.58 13.09
N SER A 9 -0.01 15.29 13.76
CA SER A 9 -0.65 14.82 15.01
C SER A 9 -1.77 13.81 14.71
N SER A 10 -2.14 12.97 15.68
CA SER A 10 -3.27 12.04 15.57
C SER A 10 -4.58 12.75 15.21
N SER A 11 -4.90 13.84 15.92
CA SER A 11 -6.09 14.66 15.65
C SER A 11 -6.12 15.17 14.21
N LYS A 12 -4.99 15.67 13.68
CA LYS A 12 -4.95 16.15 12.31
C LYS A 12 -5.06 15.01 11.29
N ALA A 13 -4.48 13.85 11.59
CA ALA A 13 -4.62 12.67 10.75
C ALA A 13 -6.09 12.21 10.71
N LEU A 14 -6.78 12.20 11.84
CA LEU A 14 -8.20 11.83 11.92
C LEU A 14 -9.11 12.81 11.12
N GLU A 15 -8.83 14.11 11.17
CA GLU A 15 -9.52 15.10 10.33
C GLU A 15 -9.37 14.78 8.83
N LEU A 16 -8.16 14.40 8.40
CA LEU A 16 -7.90 14.03 7.02
C LEU A 16 -8.64 12.76 6.62
N LEU A 17 -8.71 11.76 7.52
CA LEU A 17 -9.50 10.55 7.31
C LEU A 17 -10.98 10.89 7.10
N ARG A 18 -11.56 11.73 7.97
CA ARG A 18 -12.97 12.17 7.83
C ARG A 18 -13.21 12.93 6.53
N ALA A 19 -12.30 13.83 6.16
CA ALA A 19 -12.41 14.57 4.90
C ALA A 19 -12.34 13.61 3.68
N CYS A 20 -11.42 12.64 3.72
CA CYS A 20 -11.28 11.61 2.70
C CYS A 20 -12.53 10.72 2.61
N ASN A 21 -13.05 10.24 3.74
CA ASN A 21 -14.28 9.45 3.81
C ASN A 21 -15.44 10.22 3.15
N LYS A 22 -15.66 11.48 3.55
CA LYS A 22 -16.70 12.33 2.94
C LYS A 22 -16.52 12.47 1.42
N LYS A 23 -15.29 12.72 0.95
CA LYS A 23 -14.97 12.80 -0.49
C LYS A 23 -15.35 11.50 -1.21
N LEU A 24 -14.91 10.35 -0.71
CA LEU A 24 -15.15 9.06 -1.36
C LEU A 24 -16.61 8.65 -1.33
N ARG A 25 -17.36 8.97 -0.27
CA ARG A 25 -18.81 8.72 -0.22
C ARG A 25 -19.59 9.51 -1.26
N VAL A 26 -19.15 10.75 -1.53
CA VAL A 26 -19.77 11.63 -2.54
C VAL A 26 -19.38 11.20 -3.95
N LEU A 27 -18.09 10.96 -4.20
CA LEU A 27 -17.60 10.68 -5.55
C LEU A 27 -17.73 9.21 -5.96
N GLY A 28 -17.60 8.28 -5.02
CA GLY A 28 -17.63 6.84 -5.28
C GLY A 28 -16.47 6.31 -6.13
N VAL A 29 -15.44 7.12 -6.38
CA VAL A 29 -14.29 6.77 -7.23
C VAL A 29 -13.01 7.37 -6.66
N LEU A 30 -11.89 6.67 -6.88
CA LEU A 30 -10.55 7.18 -6.56
C LEU A 30 -9.97 7.94 -7.75
N ASP A 31 -9.23 9.01 -7.46
CA ASP A 31 -8.38 9.62 -8.49
C ASP A 31 -7.11 8.77 -8.75
N LYS A 32 -6.38 9.11 -9.82
CA LYS A 32 -5.17 8.36 -10.23
C LYS A 32 -4.08 8.36 -9.15
N LEU A 33 -3.99 9.42 -8.34
CA LEU A 33 -2.99 9.51 -7.28
C LEU A 33 -3.41 8.64 -6.10
N GLU A 34 -4.69 8.67 -5.72
CA GLU A 34 -5.28 7.87 -4.65
C GLU A 34 -5.17 6.37 -4.96
N ALA A 35 -5.51 5.96 -6.19
CA ALA A 35 -5.34 4.58 -6.66
C ALA A 35 -3.89 4.10 -6.48
N ARG A 36 -2.90 4.89 -6.90
CA ARG A 36 -1.48 4.57 -6.73
C ARG A 36 -1.05 4.48 -5.27
N GLN A 37 -1.65 5.27 -4.38
CA GLN A 37 -1.36 5.18 -2.95
C GLN A 37 -1.88 3.88 -2.35
N VAL A 38 -3.07 3.43 -2.78
CA VAL A 38 -3.66 2.15 -2.37
C VAL A 38 -2.84 0.98 -2.89
N GLU A 39 -2.52 0.94 -4.19
CA GLU A 39 -1.67 -0.07 -4.79
C GLU A 39 -0.30 -0.15 -4.08
N GLY A 40 0.28 1.01 -3.77
CA GLY A 40 1.52 1.10 -3.00
C GLY A 40 1.38 0.54 -1.58
N ALA A 41 0.24 0.76 -0.93
CA ALA A 41 -0.04 0.22 0.40
C ALA A 41 -0.20 -1.30 0.37
N VAL A 42 -0.97 -1.84 -0.58
CA VAL A 42 -1.15 -3.29 -0.78
C VAL A 42 0.18 -3.97 -1.07
N ASN A 43 0.99 -3.40 -1.98
CA ASN A 43 2.31 -3.93 -2.26
C ASN A 43 3.21 -3.93 -1.00
N ILE A 44 3.16 -2.88 -0.18
CA ILE A 44 3.93 -2.82 1.07
C ILE A 44 3.46 -3.87 2.08
N LEU A 45 2.16 -4.12 2.16
CA LEU A 45 1.56 -5.12 3.03
C LEU A 45 2.03 -6.53 2.65
N CYS A 46 2.06 -6.87 1.36
CA CYS A 46 2.42 -8.21 0.89
C CYS A 46 3.94 -8.45 0.79
N THR A 47 4.76 -7.39 0.72
CA THR A 47 6.22 -7.55 0.54
C THR A 47 7.02 -7.38 1.83
N VAL A 48 8.18 -8.04 1.90
CA VAL A 48 9.15 -7.87 3.00
C VAL A 48 9.81 -6.50 2.87
N GLN A 49 9.69 -5.67 3.89
CA GLN A 49 10.24 -4.31 3.88
C GLN A 49 11.64 -4.28 4.48
N THR A 50 12.60 -3.69 3.77
CA THR A 50 13.96 -3.47 4.26
C THR A 50 14.09 -2.12 4.97
N SER A 51 13.47 -1.07 4.42
CA SER A 51 13.56 0.28 4.98
C SER A 51 12.72 0.46 6.25
N GLU A 52 13.26 1.16 7.25
CA GLU A 52 12.59 1.43 8.52
C GLU A 52 11.26 2.18 8.31
N LYS A 53 11.22 3.14 7.38
CA LYS A 53 10.01 3.90 7.04
C LYS A 53 8.90 3.00 6.51
N ARG A 54 9.21 2.08 5.59
CA ARG A 54 8.22 1.13 5.07
C ARG A 54 7.83 0.07 6.09
N LYS A 55 8.76 -0.38 6.96
CA LYS A 55 8.43 -1.26 8.09
C LYS A 55 7.41 -0.62 9.03
N LYS A 56 7.63 0.65 9.41
CA LYS A 56 6.70 1.43 10.25
C LYS A 56 5.32 1.55 9.58
N TYR A 57 5.29 1.81 8.28
CA TYR A 57 4.04 1.89 7.53
C TYR A 57 3.35 0.53 7.44
N LYS A 58 4.08 -0.56 7.14
CA LYS A 58 3.53 -1.93 7.10
C LYS A 58 2.89 -2.34 8.42
N LEU A 59 3.57 -2.11 9.55
CA LEU A 59 3.01 -2.42 10.88
C LEU A 59 1.70 -1.67 11.13
N PHE A 60 1.68 -0.37 10.81
CA PHE A 60 0.45 0.41 10.89
C PHE A 60 -0.68 -0.15 10.02
N LEU A 61 -0.38 -0.54 8.77
CA LEU A 61 -1.39 -1.11 7.88
C LEU A 61 -1.94 -2.44 8.41
N HIS A 62 -1.12 -3.30 9.00
CA HIS A 62 -1.61 -4.52 9.66
C HIS A 62 -2.56 -4.19 10.82
N GLU A 63 -2.17 -3.28 11.72
CA GLU A 63 -3.01 -2.90 12.86
C GLU A 63 -4.34 -2.26 12.41
N VAL A 64 -4.35 -1.51 11.31
CA VAL A 64 -5.60 -0.97 10.73
C VAL A 64 -6.43 -2.08 10.09
N LEU A 65 -5.80 -3.04 9.41
CA LEU A 65 -6.49 -4.12 8.72
C LEU A 65 -7.32 -4.99 9.67
N ASP A 66 -6.87 -5.16 10.92
CA ASP A 66 -7.63 -5.85 11.96
C ASP A 66 -8.99 -5.19 12.25
N ASN A 67 -9.15 -3.90 11.92
CA ASN A 67 -10.41 -3.18 12.03
C ASN A 67 -11.21 -3.18 10.72
N GLY A 68 -10.59 -3.56 9.59
CA GLY A 68 -11.25 -3.79 8.31
C GLY A 68 -10.51 -3.22 7.09
N PRO A 69 -10.69 -3.82 5.90
CA PRO A 69 -9.99 -3.43 4.67
C PRO A 69 -10.38 -2.02 4.17
N HIS A 70 -11.61 -1.58 4.42
CA HIS A 70 -12.09 -0.24 4.08
C HIS A 70 -11.37 0.87 4.89
N LEU A 71 -10.95 0.58 6.13
CA LEU A 71 -10.16 1.51 6.94
C LEU A 71 -8.72 1.61 6.44
N LEU A 72 -8.15 0.48 5.99
CA LEU A 72 -6.83 0.46 5.36
C LEU A 72 -6.83 1.32 4.11
N LEU A 73 -7.85 1.17 3.26
CA LEU A 73 -8.08 1.98 2.07
C LEU A 73 -8.09 3.48 2.40
N LEU A 74 -8.90 3.89 3.38
CA LEU A 74 -8.99 5.29 3.81
C LEU A 74 -7.66 5.83 4.33
N CYS A 75 -6.95 5.04 5.15
CA CYS A 75 -5.65 5.42 5.68
C CYS A 75 -4.59 5.58 4.60
N ALA A 76 -4.57 4.66 3.63
CA ALA A 76 -3.65 4.70 2.50
C ALA A 76 -3.85 5.98 1.67
N ILE A 77 -5.10 6.37 1.42
CA ILE A 77 -5.46 7.55 0.64
C ILE A 77 -5.24 8.87 1.41
N ALA A 78 -5.74 8.94 2.64
CA ALA A 78 -5.75 10.19 3.41
C ALA A 78 -4.36 10.57 3.92
N LEU A 79 -3.56 9.57 4.31
CA LEU A 79 -2.28 9.78 4.98
C LEU A 79 -1.11 9.35 4.10
N GLY A 80 -1.22 8.19 3.47
CA GLY A 80 -0.16 7.56 2.72
C GLY A 80 1.10 7.28 3.55
N GLN A 81 2.10 6.68 2.89
CA GLN A 81 3.33 6.25 3.56
C GLN A 81 4.09 7.40 4.23
N ALA A 82 4.17 8.57 3.57
CA ALA A 82 5.01 9.68 4.02
C ALA A 82 4.54 10.24 5.38
N ARG A 83 3.23 10.44 5.56
CA ARG A 83 2.68 10.99 6.80
C ARG A 83 2.76 9.97 7.93
N ILE A 84 2.39 8.71 7.70
CA ILE A 84 2.43 7.68 8.75
C ILE A 84 3.86 7.37 9.19
N ALA A 85 4.82 7.37 8.26
CA ALA A 85 6.22 7.15 8.59
C ALA A 85 6.85 8.32 9.36
N SER A 86 6.34 9.55 9.20
CA SER A 86 6.79 10.74 9.94
C SER A 86 6.06 10.95 11.27
N MET A 87 4.91 10.30 11.49
CA MET A 87 4.22 10.31 12.79
C MET A 87 5.10 9.69 13.87
N ASN A 88 5.08 10.33 15.05
CA ASN A 88 5.66 9.74 16.26
C ASN A 88 4.83 8.54 16.73
N LYS A 89 5.41 7.71 17.59
CA LYS A 89 4.81 6.46 18.05
C LYS A 89 3.49 6.69 18.80
N ASP A 90 3.44 7.70 19.66
CA ASP A 90 2.26 7.96 20.49
C ASP A 90 1.09 8.49 19.66
N SER A 91 1.34 9.38 18.70
CA SER A 91 0.31 9.85 17.76
C SER A 91 -0.19 8.71 16.88
N ARG A 92 0.68 7.78 16.49
CA ARG A 92 0.25 6.61 15.70
C ARG A 92 -0.66 5.69 16.52
N LYS A 93 -0.28 5.39 17.77
CA LYS A 93 -1.11 4.61 18.70
C LYS A 93 -2.45 5.28 18.97
N GLN A 94 -2.44 6.60 19.22
CA GLN A 94 -3.66 7.36 19.44
C GLN A 94 -4.55 7.31 18.20
N LEU A 95 -3.99 7.50 16.99
CA LEU A 95 -4.75 7.40 15.75
C LEU A 95 -5.39 6.00 15.57
N LEU A 96 -4.66 4.92 15.87
CA LEU A 96 -5.21 3.57 15.82
C LEU A 96 -6.36 3.36 16.81
N SER A 97 -6.20 3.88 18.03
CA SER A 97 -7.29 3.87 19.03
C SER A 97 -8.50 4.65 18.53
N ASP A 98 -8.29 5.84 17.96
CA ASP A 98 -9.36 6.69 17.44
C ASP A 98 -10.09 6.02 16.27
N ILE A 99 -9.35 5.35 15.35
CA ILE A 99 -9.91 4.59 14.23
C ILE A 99 -10.76 3.42 14.74
N SER A 100 -10.29 2.69 15.75
CA SER A 100 -11.03 1.55 16.32
C SER A 100 -12.35 2.00 16.96
N ILE A 101 -12.31 3.08 17.75
CA ILE A 101 -13.50 3.69 18.38
C ILE A 101 -14.50 4.19 17.33
N LEU A 102 -14.00 4.78 16.25
CA LEU A 102 -14.82 5.39 15.20
C LEU A 102 -15.02 4.49 13.99
N SER A 103 -14.76 3.18 14.10
CA SER A 103 -14.85 2.23 12.98
C SER A 103 -16.22 2.27 12.31
N GLN A 104 -17.30 2.39 13.09
CA GLN A 104 -18.66 2.55 12.58
C GLN A 104 -18.89 3.84 11.79
N GLU A 105 -18.16 4.94 12.07
CA GLU A 105 -18.26 6.20 11.32
C GLU A 105 -17.74 6.06 9.88
N PHE A 106 -16.80 5.12 9.69
CA PHE A 106 -16.14 4.85 8.42
C PHE A 106 -16.73 3.64 7.68
N ASP A 107 -17.72 2.97 8.28
CA ASP A 107 -18.32 1.79 7.70
C ASP A 107 -19.31 2.18 6.59
N ASP A 108 -18.91 1.94 5.34
CA ASP A 108 -19.71 2.24 4.16
C ASP A 108 -19.50 1.12 3.13
N GLU A 109 -20.61 0.61 2.58
CA GLU A 109 -20.61 -0.49 1.62
C GLU A 109 -19.76 -0.18 0.39
N LYS A 110 -19.78 1.06 -0.10
CA LYS A 110 -18.98 1.45 -1.27
C LYS A 110 -17.50 1.39 -0.98
N LEU A 111 -17.08 1.78 0.22
CA LEU A 111 -15.67 1.70 0.63
C LEU A 111 -15.21 0.25 0.75
N ARG A 112 -16.07 -0.65 1.22
CA ARG A 112 -15.77 -2.09 1.27
C ARG A 112 -15.62 -2.69 -0.13
N LEU A 113 -16.52 -2.34 -1.05
CA LEU A 113 -16.43 -2.76 -2.45
C LEU A 113 -15.15 -2.26 -3.11
N MET A 114 -14.84 -0.96 -2.94
CA MET A 114 -13.59 -0.40 -3.45
C MET A 114 -12.37 -1.10 -2.84
N ALA A 115 -12.37 -1.39 -1.54
CA ALA A 115 -11.25 -2.10 -0.92
C ALA A 115 -11.03 -3.48 -1.57
N SER A 116 -12.11 -4.19 -1.88
CA SER A 116 -12.08 -5.45 -2.62
C SER A 116 -11.56 -5.27 -4.06
N ASP A 117 -12.00 -4.24 -4.78
CA ASP A 117 -11.57 -3.96 -6.16
C ASP A 117 -10.06 -3.71 -6.27
N TYR A 118 -9.46 -3.11 -5.24
CA TYR A 118 -8.02 -2.87 -5.15
C TYR A 118 -7.23 -4.03 -4.53
N GLY A 119 -7.88 -5.17 -4.25
CA GLY A 119 -7.22 -6.37 -3.74
C GLY A 119 -6.65 -6.22 -2.33
N ILE A 120 -7.28 -5.40 -1.48
CA ILE A 120 -6.93 -5.33 -0.07
C ILE A 120 -7.41 -6.63 0.61
N PRO A 121 -6.53 -7.39 1.29
CA PRO A 121 -6.93 -8.63 1.95
C PRO A 121 -7.94 -8.35 3.07
N VAL A 122 -8.79 -9.32 3.39
CA VAL A 122 -9.83 -9.14 4.43
C VAL A 122 -9.20 -9.19 5.82
N SER A 123 -8.10 -9.92 5.97
CA SER A 123 -7.36 -10.08 7.22
C SER A 123 -5.85 -10.16 7.00
N ALA A 124 -5.07 -9.94 8.05
CA ALA A 124 -3.61 -10.02 7.98
C ALA A 124 -3.11 -11.42 7.58
N ASP A 125 -3.87 -12.47 7.92
CA ASP A 125 -3.48 -13.87 7.69
C ASP A 125 -3.53 -14.28 6.21
N GLU A 126 -4.40 -13.67 5.41
CA GLU A 126 -4.49 -13.93 3.96
C GLU A 126 -3.32 -13.33 3.17
N SER A 127 -2.50 -12.49 3.80
CA SER A 127 -1.41 -11.77 3.13
C SER A 127 -0.15 -12.62 2.91
N GLN A 128 -0.12 -13.87 3.40
CA GLN A 128 1.04 -14.73 3.20
C GLN A 128 1.03 -15.32 1.79
N PRO A 129 2.14 -15.20 1.04
CA PRO A 129 2.31 -15.98 -0.17
C PRO A 129 2.38 -17.44 0.26
N HIS A 130 1.26 -18.16 0.14
CA HIS A 130 1.29 -19.60 0.16
C HIS A 130 2.26 -20.03 -0.93
N ALA A 131 3.43 -20.50 -0.52
CA ALA A 131 4.23 -21.36 -1.37
C ALA A 131 3.28 -22.49 -1.78
N VAL A 132 2.87 -22.48 -3.04
CA VAL A 132 2.08 -23.53 -3.66
C VAL A 132 2.92 -24.80 -3.56
N ASN A 133 2.77 -25.52 -2.45
CA ASN A 133 3.12 -26.92 -2.39
C ASN A 133 2.09 -27.60 -3.28
N GLN A 134 2.54 -28.04 -4.44
CA GLN A 134 1.80 -28.94 -5.30
C GLN A 134 1.47 -30.18 -4.46
N THR A 135 0.25 -30.24 -3.93
CA THR A 135 -0.30 -31.48 -3.40
C THR A 135 -0.65 -32.31 -4.63
N GLU A 136 0.34 -33.05 -5.10
CA GLU A 136 0.15 -34.18 -6.00
C GLU A 136 -0.91 -35.09 -5.37
N THR A 137 -2.08 -35.09 -5.98
CA THR A 137 -3.15 -36.04 -5.66
C THR A 137 -2.69 -37.40 -6.16
N GLY A 138 -1.99 -38.13 -5.28
CA GLY A 138 -1.68 -39.53 -5.45
C GLY A 138 -2.97 -40.34 -5.57
N THR A 139 -3.39 -40.61 -6.80
CA THR A 139 -4.17 -41.81 -7.11
C THR A 139 -3.18 -42.93 -7.32
N GLN A 140 -2.95 -43.67 -6.24
CA GLN A 140 -2.19 -44.91 -6.19
C GLN A 140 -2.85 -45.93 -7.13
N SER A 141 -2.24 -46.17 -8.28
CA SER A 141 -2.41 -47.40 -9.04
C SER A 141 -1.05 -48.01 -9.28
N ASP A 142 -0.89 -49.15 -8.64
CA ASP A 142 0.15 -50.15 -8.75
C ASP A 142 0.47 -50.45 -10.23
N ILE A 143 1.76 -50.52 -10.57
CA ILE A 143 2.43 -51.45 -11.51
C ILE A 143 3.85 -50.89 -11.78
N GLN A 144 4.83 -51.52 -11.16
CA GLN A 144 6.24 -51.60 -11.60
C GLN A 144 6.36 -52.79 -12.61
N PRO A 145 7.45 -53.00 -13.41
CA PRO A 145 8.80 -52.47 -13.23
C PRO A 145 9.65 -52.16 -14.51
N GLU A 146 10.81 -51.53 -14.25
CA GLU A 146 12.16 -51.80 -14.79
C GLU A 146 12.63 -51.38 -16.22
N VAL A 147 13.87 -50.84 -16.23
CA VAL A 147 15.02 -51.11 -17.13
C VAL A 147 15.62 -49.89 -17.88
N ARG A 148 16.78 -49.43 -17.37
CA ARG A 148 17.99 -48.87 -18.08
C ARG A 148 17.82 -47.53 -18.86
N LYS A 149 18.81 -46.65 -19.01
CA LYS A 149 20.25 -46.58 -18.71
C LYS A 149 20.68 -45.12 -18.90
N GLN A 150 21.61 -44.66 -18.05
CA GLN A 150 22.81 -43.86 -18.37
C GLN A 150 22.70 -42.70 -19.40
N SER A 151 23.06 -41.48 -18.98
CA SER A 151 24.33 -40.83 -19.38
C SER A 151 24.40 -39.30 -19.18
N LEU A 152 25.52 -38.88 -18.58
CA LEU A 152 26.35 -37.69 -18.90
C LEU A 152 25.79 -36.25 -18.65
N LEU A 153 26.38 -35.49 -17.72
CA LEU A 153 27.46 -34.48 -17.93
C LEU A 153 26.95 -33.22 -18.70
N LEU A 154 26.73 -32.04 -18.10
CA LEU A 154 27.71 -30.98 -17.73
C LEU A 154 26.94 -29.68 -17.29
N PRO A 155 27.59 -28.57 -16.87
CA PRO A 155 27.15 -27.70 -15.76
C PRO A 155 26.76 -26.26 -16.24
N PRO A 156 26.80 -25.19 -15.40
CA PRO A 156 25.83 -24.08 -15.48
C PRO A 156 26.22 -22.98 -16.47
N SER A 157 25.23 -22.39 -17.15
CA SER A 157 25.44 -21.18 -17.96
C SER A 157 25.28 -19.92 -17.12
N THR A 158 26.43 -19.33 -16.81
CA THR A 158 26.65 -17.97 -16.34
C THR A 158 26.14 -16.96 -17.37
N GLY A 159 25.05 -16.27 -17.07
CA GLY A 159 24.51 -15.17 -17.88
C GLY A 159 24.66 -13.84 -17.16
N SER A 160 25.84 -13.24 -17.26
CA SER A 160 26.09 -11.85 -16.89
C SER A 160 25.47 -10.94 -17.96
N PHE A 161 24.46 -10.14 -17.60
CA PHE A 161 24.00 -9.03 -18.43
C PHE A 161 23.86 -7.78 -17.56
N SER A 162 24.95 -7.02 -17.53
CA SER A 162 24.98 -5.64 -17.07
C SER A 162 24.56 -4.77 -18.24
N LEU A 163 23.44 -4.04 -18.10
CA LEU A 163 23.10 -2.94 -18.99
C LEU A 163 22.72 -1.73 -18.12
N GLN A 164 23.77 -0.97 -17.80
CA GLN A 164 23.66 0.44 -17.47
C GLN A 164 22.90 1.14 -18.60
N HIS A 165 21.73 1.69 -18.29
CA HIS A 165 21.18 2.81 -19.04
C HIS A 165 20.82 3.91 -18.04
N GLN A 166 21.79 4.79 -17.84
CA GLN A 166 21.64 6.08 -17.19
C GLN A 166 21.08 7.05 -18.22
N VAL A 167 19.77 7.31 -18.18
CA VAL A 167 19.16 8.41 -18.92
C VAL A 167 18.95 9.56 -17.95
N GLN A 168 19.92 10.48 -17.99
CA GLN A 168 19.90 11.78 -17.33
C GLN A 168 18.90 12.69 -18.06
N GLY A 169 17.68 12.80 -17.54
CA GLY A 169 16.68 13.77 -18.00
C GLY A 169 16.53 14.91 -16.99
N GLN A 170 17.43 15.90 -17.06
CA GLN A 170 17.21 17.21 -16.43
C GLN A 170 16.16 17.96 -17.26
N ALA A 171 14.96 18.11 -16.69
CA ALA A 171 14.03 19.12 -17.17
C ALA A 171 14.06 20.30 -16.19
N ASP A 172 14.79 21.34 -16.60
CA ASP A 172 14.67 22.69 -16.09
C ASP A 172 13.23 23.18 -16.27
N TYR A 173 12.51 23.37 -15.17
CA TYR A 173 11.30 24.20 -15.13
C TYR A 173 11.57 25.38 -14.20
N GLN A 174 12.32 26.36 -14.72
CA GLN A 174 12.24 27.73 -14.23
C GLN A 174 11.13 28.46 -14.99
N GLY A 175 10.23 29.07 -14.23
CA GLY A 175 9.56 30.31 -14.62
C GLY A 175 8.34 30.18 -15.50
N ILE A 176 7.15 30.22 -14.89
CA ILE A 176 6.11 31.17 -15.33
C ILE A 176 5.54 31.83 -14.07
N ALA A 177 5.82 33.13 -13.99
CA ALA A 177 5.30 34.08 -13.03
C ALA A 177 3.88 34.52 -13.40
N MET A 178 3.31 35.35 -12.52
CA MET A 178 2.23 36.32 -12.77
C MET A 178 0.80 35.74 -12.66
N LEU A 179 0.09 36.10 -11.59
CA LEU A 179 -0.78 37.28 -11.43
C LEU A 179 -2.22 36.93 -11.77
N LEU A 180 -3.09 36.96 -10.76
CA LEU A 180 -4.51 37.34 -10.83
C LEU A 180 -5.01 37.34 -9.38
N SER A 181 -4.89 38.48 -8.71
CA SER A 181 -5.91 39.52 -8.62
C SER A 181 -6.93 39.20 -7.55
N ALA A 182 -6.88 40.06 -6.53
CA ALA A 182 -7.86 40.25 -5.49
C ALA A 182 -9.27 40.41 -6.08
N MET A 183 -10.26 39.80 -5.43
CA MET A 183 -11.60 40.37 -5.33
C MET A 183 -12.04 40.32 -3.87
N ILE A 184 -11.89 41.47 -3.25
CA ILE A 184 -12.58 41.92 -2.05
C ILE A 184 -14.00 42.28 -2.49
N PHE A 185 -15.02 41.78 -1.81
CA PHE A 185 -16.37 42.34 -1.85
C PHE A 185 -17.00 42.22 -0.46
N PRO A 186 -17.34 43.35 0.18
CA PRO A 186 -18.36 43.41 1.21
C PRO A 186 -19.61 44.12 0.68
N ILE A 187 -20.79 43.65 1.10
CA ILE A 187 -21.96 44.49 1.37
C ILE A 187 -22.49 44.03 2.73
#